data_AF-A0A6P6W7I6-F1
#
_entry.id   AF-A0A6P6W7I6-F1
#
_cell.length_a   1.000
_cell.length_b   1.000
_cell.length_c   1.000
_cell.angle_alpha   90.00
_cell.angle_beta   90.00
_cell.angle_gamma   90.00
#
_symmetry.space_group_name_H-M   'P 1'
#
loop_
_entity.id
_entity.type
_entity.pdbx_description
1 polymer ?
#
loop_
_entity_poly.entity_id
_entity_poly.type
_entity_poly.pdbx_seq_one_letter_code
_entity_poly.pdbx_strand_id
1 'polypeptide(L)'
;MGCLYSKNARNVPGYEEPTVLAAETPFTVDEVQALYELFKKISSSIIDDGLIHKEEFQLALFRNRNRRNLFADRINLQLVVSLLNLWHIIMQVFDLFDLKRNGVIEFGEFVRSLGVFHPNAPMADKIAFAFRLYDLRHTGYIEREELKEMVLALLHESDLVLSDDVVEMIVDKIPKVMEGLIKKSGRSLCRGIHPL
;
A
#
# COMPACT_ATOMS: atom_id res chain seq x y z
N MET A 1 8.29 -37.43 -18.35
CA MET A 1 7.10 -36.77 -17.76
C MET A 1 7.16 -35.31 -18.13
N GLY A 2 6.38 -34.89 -19.12
CA GLY A 2 6.36 -33.50 -19.59
C GLY A 2 5.31 -32.72 -18.81
N CYS A 3 5.74 -31.67 -18.11
CA CYS A 3 4.84 -30.77 -17.40
C CYS A 3 4.07 -29.93 -18.44
N LEU A 4 2.74 -29.97 -18.36
CA LEU A 4 1.83 -29.21 -19.22
C LEU A 4 1.90 -27.73 -18.82
N TYR A 5 2.77 -26.97 -19.48
CA TYR A 5 2.67 -25.51 -19.48
C TYR A 5 1.32 -25.13 -20.09
N SER A 6 0.41 -24.66 -19.24
CA SER A 6 -0.89 -24.12 -19.66
C SER A 6 -0.65 -22.93 -20.58
N LYS A 7 -0.91 -23.12 -21.88
CA LYS A 7 -0.69 -22.14 -22.96
C LYS A 7 -1.60 -20.91 -22.90
N ASN A 8 -2.42 -20.76 -21.86
CA ASN A 8 -3.39 -19.68 -21.75
C ASN A 8 -2.84 -18.36 -21.17
N ALA A 9 -1.60 -18.33 -20.67
CA ALA A 9 -1.03 -17.11 -20.10
C ALA A 9 -0.64 -16.02 -21.12
N ARG A 10 -0.49 -16.37 -22.41
CA ARG A 10 0.09 -15.49 -23.43
C ARG A 10 -0.81 -14.36 -23.95
N ASN A 11 -2.08 -14.30 -23.54
CA ASN A 11 -3.06 -13.35 -24.08
C ASN A 11 -3.52 -12.29 -23.07
N VAL A 12 -2.91 -12.21 -21.89
CA VAL A 12 -3.27 -11.20 -20.88
C VAL A 12 -2.49 -9.90 -21.17
N PRO A 13 -3.15 -8.73 -21.28
CA PRO A 13 -2.48 -7.45 -21.39
C PRO A 13 -1.51 -7.25 -20.22
N GLY A 14 -0.26 -6.85 -20.49
CA GLY A 14 0.75 -6.63 -19.44
C GLY A 14 1.36 -7.90 -18.82
N TYR A 15 1.18 -9.07 -19.45
CA TYR A 15 1.84 -10.30 -18.99
C TYR A 15 3.37 -10.21 -19.14
N GLU A 16 4.07 -10.36 -18.01
CA GLU A 16 5.52 -10.50 -17.95
C GLU A 16 5.89 -11.93 -17.53
N GLU A 17 6.94 -12.48 -18.15
CA GLU A 17 7.41 -13.84 -17.85
C GLU A 17 7.87 -13.94 -16.38
N PRO A 18 7.47 -14.98 -15.63
CA PRO A 18 7.80 -15.12 -14.21
C PRO A 18 9.30 -15.06 -13.90
N THR A 19 10.15 -15.52 -14.81
CA THR A 19 11.61 -15.47 -14.67
C THR A 19 12.16 -14.04 -14.67
N VAL A 20 11.54 -13.13 -15.43
CA VAL A 20 11.95 -11.72 -15.47
C VAL A 20 11.60 -11.06 -14.13
N LEU A 21 10.36 -11.22 -13.68
CA LEU A 21 9.89 -10.64 -12.42
C LEU A 21 10.65 -11.19 -11.20
N ALA A 22 10.98 -12.48 -11.19
CA ALA A 22 11.78 -13.10 -10.12
C ALA A 22 13.23 -12.57 -10.08
N ALA A 23 13.78 -12.12 -11.22
CA ALA A 23 15.11 -11.53 -11.24
C ALA A 23 15.14 -10.09 -10.70
N GLU A 24 14.00 -9.39 -10.74
CA GLU A 24 13.85 -7.99 -10.34
C GLU A 24 13.26 -7.82 -8.94
N THR A 25 12.78 -8.91 -8.33
CA THR A 25 12.10 -8.89 -7.03
C THR A 25 12.74 -9.90 -6.08
N PRO A 26 12.48 -9.80 -4.76
CA PRO A 26 12.95 -10.79 -3.80
C PRO A 26 12.27 -12.17 -3.92
N PHE A 27 11.35 -12.37 -4.86
CA PHE A 27 10.59 -13.60 -5.04
C PHE A 27 11.31 -14.59 -5.96
N THR A 28 11.15 -15.88 -5.66
CA THR A 28 11.50 -16.98 -6.55
C THR A 28 10.49 -17.12 -7.70
N VAL A 29 10.87 -17.85 -8.76
CA VAL A 29 9.97 -18.12 -9.90
C VAL A 29 8.67 -18.80 -9.47
N ASP A 30 8.76 -19.73 -8.51
CA ASP A 30 7.59 -20.45 -7.98
C ASP A 30 6.66 -19.52 -7.18
N GLU A 31 7.23 -18.59 -6.40
CA GLU A 31 6.45 -17.58 -5.68
C GLU A 31 5.77 -16.60 -6.65
N VAL A 32 6.45 -16.17 -7.72
CA VAL A 32 5.83 -15.34 -8.77
C VAL A 32 4.68 -16.09 -9.46
N GLN A 33 4.82 -17.39 -9.71
CA GLN A 33 3.73 -18.20 -10.25
C GLN A 33 2.54 -18.31 -9.28
N ALA A 34 2.79 -18.44 -7.98
CA ALA A 34 1.74 -18.43 -6.97
C ALA A 34 1.04 -17.06 -6.89
N LEU A 35 1.81 -15.96 -7.00
CA LEU A 35 1.28 -14.60 -7.08
C LEU A 35 0.42 -14.39 -8.33
N TYR A 36 0.75 -15.04 -9.45
CA TYR A 36 -0.08 -14.99 -10.66
C TYR A 36 -1.47 -15.62 -10.45
N GLU A 37 -1.56 -16.73 -9.71
CA GLU A 37 -2.86 -17.32 -9.36
C GLU A 37 -3.70 -16.40 -8.47
N LEU A 38 -3.05 -15.67 -7.53
CA LEU A 38 -3.71 -14.65 -6.72
C LEU A 38 -4.17 -13.47 -7.58
N PHE A 39 -3.31 -12.97 -8.47
CA PHE A 39 -3.59 -11.86 -9.38
C PHE A 39 -4.83 -12.16 -10.22
N LYS A 40 -4.87 -13.32 -10.90
CA LYS A 40 -6.02 -13.74 -11.71
C LYS A 40 -7.32 -13.75 -10.93
N LYS A 41 -7.29 -14.20 -9.67
CA LYS A 41 -8.48 -14.23 -8.80
C LYS A 41 -9.01 -12.82 -8.48
N ILE A 42 -8.13 -11.83 -8.39
CA ILE A 42 -8.50 -10.44 -8.12
C ILE A 42 -8.96 -9.76 -9.41
N SER A 43 -8.18 -9.88 -10.49
CA SER A 43 -8.38 -9.25 -11.82
C SER A 43 -9.53 -9.83 -12.66
N SER A 44 -10.36 -10.67 -12.05
CA SER A 44 -11.55 -11.28 -12.65
C SER A 44 -12.75 -11.20 -11.69
N SER A 45 -12.61 -10.44 -10.59
CA SER A 45 -13.57 -10.46 -9.50
C SER A 45 -14.79 -9.59 -9.78
N ILE A 46 -14.65 -8.60 -10.66
CA ILE A 46 -15.72 -7.74 -11.16
C ILE A 46 -15.70 -7.72 -12.70
N ILE A 47 -14.53 -7.51 -13.31
CA ILE A 47 -14.34 -7.44 -14.75
C ILE A 47 -13.26 -8.46 -15.13
N ASP A 48 -13.55 -9.39 -16.04
CA ASP A 48 -12.59 -10.40 -16.50
C ASP A 48 -11.82 -9.89 -17.73
N ASP A 49 -10.97 -8.88 -17.52
CA ASP A 49 -10.08 -8.32 -18.55
C ASP A 49 -8.58 -8.57 -18.25
N GLY A 50 -8.28 -9.22 -17.13
CA GLY A 50 -6.92 -9.53 -16.72
C GLY A 50 -6.13 -8.34 -16.17
N LEU A 51 -6.83 -7.27 -15.78
CA LEU A 51 -6.29 -6.09 -15.11
C LEU A 51 -6.97 -5.95 -13.74
N ILE A 52 -6.28 -5.39 -12.75
CA ILE A 52 -6.92 -5.09 -11.45
C ILE A 52 -7.39 -3.64 -11.46
N HIS A 53 -8.70 -3.44 -11.44
CA HIS A 53 -9.32 -2.12 -11.29
C HIS A 53 -9.41 -1.70 -9.82
N LYS A 54 -9.66 -0.41 -9.55
CA LYS A 54 -9.78 0.13 -8.19
C LYS A 54 -10.83 -0.63 -7.37
N GLU A 55 -11.96 -0.95 -7.97
CA GLU A 55 -13.07 -1.66 -7.32
C GLU A 55 -12.70 -3.11 -6.96
N GLU A 56 -11.90 -3.77 -7.80
CA GLU A 56 -11.44 -5.14 -7.58
C GLU A 56 -10.36 -5.19 -6.50
N PHE A 57 -9.46 -4.21 -6.50
CA PHE A 57 -8.45 -4.04 -5.47
C PHE A 57 -9.09 -3.81 -4.10
N GLN A 58 -10.07 -2.90 -4.02
CA GLN A 58 -10.87 -2.69 -2.82
C GLN A 58 -11.60 -3.94 -2.38
N LEU A 59 -12.22 -4.65 -3.33
CA LEU A 59 -12.91 -5.89 -3.03
C LEU A 59 -11.95 -6.93 -2.47
N ALA A 60 -10.72 -7.02 -2.96
CA ALA A 60 -9.70 -7.93 -2.45
C ALA A 60 -9.23 -7.58 -1.03
N LEU A 61 -9.02 -6.30 -0.72
CA LEU A 61 -8.63 -5.83 0.62
C LEU A 61 -9.75 -6.02 1.65
N PHE A 62 -11.00 -5.81 1.25
CA PHE A 62 -12.15 -5.83 2.15
C PHE A 62 -13.00 -7.08 2.09
N ARG A 63 -12.61 -8.12 1.32
CA ARG A 63 -13.35 -9.38 1.26
C ARG A 63 -13.24 -10.16 2.58
N ASN A 64 -14.09 -9.77 3.52
CA ASN A 64 -14.53 -10.62 4.61
C ASN A 64 -15.50 -11.67 4.02
N ARG A 65 -15.32 -12.96 4.33
CA ARG A 65 -16.21 -14.05 3.86
C ARG A 65 -17.68 -13.89 4.31
N ASN A 66 -17.97 -12.94 5.21
CA ASN A 66 -19.33 -12.60 5.60
C ASN A 66 -19.81 -11.33 4.89
N ARG A 67 -20.55 -11.53 3.78
CA ARG A 67 -21.40 -10.51 3.17
C ARG A 67 -22.41 -9.99 4.20
N ARG A 68 -22.13 -8.83 4.78
CA ARG A 68 -23.15 -7.81 5.06
C ARG A 68 -22.63 -6.53 4.44
N ASN A 69 -23.32 -6.02 3.42
CA ASN A 69 -23.14 -4.64 2.99
C ASN A 69 -23.69 -3.76 4.13
N LEU A 70 -22.84 -3.43 5.10
CA LEU A 70 -23.21 -2.62 6.27
C LEU A 70 -23.36 -1.12 5.94
N PHE A 71 -22.98 -0.71 4.74
CA PHE A 71 -23.08 0.69 4.30
C PHE A 71 -24.52 1.18 4.11
N ALA A 72 -25.50 0.29 4.01
CA ALA A 72 -26.89 0.71 3.76
C ALA A 72 -27.64 1.15 5.02
N ASP A 73 -27.24 0.74 6.23
CA ASP A 73 -28.22 0.76 7.34
C ASP A 73 -28.01 1.81 8.43
N ARG A 74 -26.82 2.33 8.74
CA ARG A 74 -26.66 3.37 9.78
C ARG A 74 -25.41 4.22 9.56
N ILE A 75 -25.49 5.21 8.68
CA ILE A 75 -24.41 6.18 8.44
C ILE A 75 -24.27 7.07 9.68
N ASN A 76 -23.38 6.70 10.60
CA ASN A 76 -22.88 7.59 11.65
C ASN A 76 -21.76 8.45 11.05
N LEU A 77 -21.83 9.78 11.21
CA LEU A 77 -20.82 10.72 10.70
C LEU A 77 -19.39 10.32 11.14
N GLN A 78 -19.24 9.78 12.34
CA GLN A 78 -17.95 9.30 12.85
C GLN A 78 -17.42 8.11 12.04
N LEU A 79 -18.31 7.19 11.64
CA LEU A 79 -17.96 6.05 10.80
C LEU A 79 -17.57 6.52 9.40
N VAL A 80 -18.24 7.54 8.85
CA VAL A 80 -17.93 8.11 7.53
C VAL A 80 -16.54 8.74 7.51
N VAL A 81 -16.13 9.44 8.58
CA VAL A 81 -14.78 10.01 8.68
C VAL A 81 -13.72 8.92 8.76
N SER A 82 -13.91 7.89 9.59
CA SER A 82 -12.98 6.75 9.64
C SER A 82 -12.93 5.98 8.31
N LEU A 83 -14.07 5.82 7.64
CA LEU A 83 -14.18 5.18 6.33
C LEU A 83 -13.56 6.04 5.22
N LEU A 84 -13.65 7.37 5.29
CA LEU A 84 -13.01 8.30 4.37
C LEU A 84 -11.49 8.25 4.50
N ASN A 85 -10.96 8.20 5.73
CA ASN A 85 -9.52 8.05 5.97
C ASN A 85 -9.02 6.70 5.45
N LEU A 86 -9.75 5.63 5.70
CA LEU A 86 -9.41 4.31 5.20
C LEU A 86 -9.53 4.22 3.66
N TRP A 87 -10.55 4.86 3.09
CA TRP A 87 -10.72 4.98 1.64
C TRP A 87 -9.56 5.71 1.00
N HIS A 88 -9.13 6.83 1.59
CA HIS A 88 -8.00 7.61 1.11
C HIS A 88 -6.69 6.81 1.15
N ILE A 89 -6.42 6.11 2.26
CA ILE A 89 -5.26 5.22 2.38
C ILE A 89 -5.30 4.13 1.32
N ILE A 90 -6.45 3.52 1.07
CA ILE A 90 -6.56 2.44 0.08
C ILE A 90 -6.37 2.94 -1.35
N MET A 91 -6.88 4.13 -1.66
CA MET A 91 -6.60 4.77 -2.95
C MET A 91 -5.12 5.07 -3.11
N GLN A 92 -4.45 5.52 -2.06
CA GLN A 92 -3.01 5.71 -2.12
C GLN A 92 -2.24 4.39 -2.27
N VAL A 93 -2.64 3.32 -1.58
CA VAL A 93 -2.01 2.01 -1.78
C VAL A 93 -2.21 1.55 -3.23
N PHE A 94 -3.40 1.77 -3.80
CA PHE A 94 -3.64 1.49 -5.21
C PHE A 94 -2.70 2.31 -6.10
N ASP A 95 -2.58 3.61 -5.88
CA ASP A 95 -1.72 4.49 -6.67
C ASP A 95 -0.22 4.16 -6.50
N LEU A 96 0.18 3.54 -5.39
CA LEU A 96 1.52 2.98 -5.21
C LEU A 96 1.74 1.67 -5.98
N PHE A 97 0.66 0.94 -6.28
CA PHE A 97 0.70 -0.27 -7.09
C PHE A 97 0.58 0.04 -8.59
N ASP A 98 -0.13 1.09 -8.99
CA ASP A 98 -0.25 1.58 -10.37
C ASP A 98 0.98 2.43 -10.76
N LEU A 99 2.10 1.74 -11.00
CA LEU A 99 3.40 2.35 -11.31
C LEU A 99 3.35 3.15 -12.63
N LYS A 100 2.53 2.72 -13.58
CA LYS A 100 2.33 3.36 -14.89
C LYS A 100 1.33 4.51 -14.86
N ARG A 101 0.57 4.66 -13.77
CA ARG A 101 -0.48 5.68 -13.58
C ARG A 101 -1.54 5.65 -14.67
N ASN A 102 -1.94 4.46 -15.09
CA ASN A 102 -2.96 4.26 -16.13
C ASN A 102 -4.34 3.90 -15.55
N GLY A 103 -4.48 3.86 -14.22
CA GLY A 103 -5.71 3.58 -13.50
C GLY A 103 -6.01 2.10 -13.29
N VAL A 104 -5.09 1.21 -13.67
CA VAL A 104 -5.21 -0.24 -13.53
C VAL A 104 -3.87 -0.81 -13.03
N ILE A 105 -3.90 -1.96 -12.37
CA ILE A 105 -2.67 -2.65 -11.95
C ILE A 105 -2.47 -3.87 -12.84
N GLU A 106 -1.38 -3.86 -13.61
CA GLU A 106 -0.94 -5.02 -14.39
C GLU A 106 -0.18 -6.03 -13.51
N PHE A 107 0.00 -7.26 -14.02
CA PHE A 107 0.63 -8.33 -13.24
C PHE A 107 2.06 -7.98 -12.77
N GLY A 108 2.87 -7.39 -13.65
CA GLY A 108 4.24 -6.97 -13.29
C GLY A 108 4.26 -5.93 -12.18
N GLU A 109 3.33 -4.96 -12.22
CA GLU A 109 3.19 -3.92 -11.20
C GLU A 109 2.75 -4.50 -9.85
N PHE A 110 1.82 -5.46 -9.87
CA PHE A 110 1.39 -6.19 -8.69
C PHE A 110 2.55 -6.92 -8.00
N VAL A 111 3.37 -7.66 -8.77
CA VAL A 111 4.50 -8.42 -8.22
C VAL A 111 5.59 -7.49 -7.69
N ARG A 112 5.96 -6.45 -8.44
CA ARG A 112 6.99 -5.47 -8.01
C ARG A 112 6.57 -4.75 -6.74
N SER A 113 5.30 -4.34 -6.65
CA SER A 113 4.77 -3.65 -5.46
C SER A 113 4.71 -4.56 -4.24
N LEU A 114 4.30 -5.82 -4.41
CA LEU A 114 4.35 -6.81 -3.33
C LEU A 114 5.78 -7.16 -2.89
N GLY A 115 6.76 -7.03 -3.79
CA GLY A 115 8.17 -7.27 -3.51
C GLY A 115 8.69 -6.45 -2.33
N VAL A 116 8.21 -5.22 -2.15
CA VAL A 116 8.57 -4.35 -1.01
C VAL A 116 8.18 -4.96 0.34
N PHE A 117 7.05 -5.68 0.39
CA PHE A 117 6.55 -6.29 1.62
C PHE A 117 7.26 -7.61 1.96
N HIS A 118 8.06 -8.16 1.04
CA HIS A 118 8.80 -9.40 1.27
C HIS A 118 9.75 -9.26 2.48
N PRO A 119 9.88 -10.27 3.37
CA PRO A 119 10.76 -10.19 4.54
C PRO A 119 12.22 -9.86 4.22
N ASN A 120 12.72 -10.36 3.08
CA ASN A 120 14.09 -10.14 2.62
C ASN A 120 14.26 -8.86 1.78
N ALA A 121 13.20 -8.07 1.56
CA ALA A 121 13.31 -6.82 0.83
C ALA A 121 14.18 -5.82 1.61
N PRO A 122 15.02 -5.02 0.93
CA PRO A 122 15.83 -4.00 1.58
C PRO A 122 14.98 -3.07 2.45
N MET A 123 15.44 -2.79 3.66
CA MET A 123 14.75 -1.87 4.57
C MET A 123 14.57 -0.47 3.95
N ALA A 124 15.51 -0.05 3.08
CA ALA A 124 15.42 1.21 2.36
C ALA A 124 14.16 1.30 1.48
N ASP A 125 13.80 0.20 0.80
CA ASP A 125 12.62 0.16 -0.08
C ASP A 125 11.33 0.20 0.73
N LYS A 126 11.30 -0.50 1.87
CA LYS A 126 10.18 -0.46 2.83
C LYS A 126 9.97 0.95 3.38
N ILE A 127 11.05 1.62 3.76
CA ILE A 127 10.99 3.00 4.25
C ILE A 127 10.53 3.95 3.15
N ALA A 128 11.08 3.82 1.93
CA ALA A 128 10.68 4.67 0.81
C ALA A 128 9.21 4.48 0.43
N PHE A 129 8.70 3.24 0.48
CA PHE A 129 7.29 2.95 0.27
C PHE A 129 6.41 3.54 1.36
N ALA A 130 6.76 3.32 2.64
CA ALA A 130 6.04 3.90 3.76
C ALA A 130 5.99 5.43 3.68
N PHE A 131 7.10 6.08 3.31
CA PHE A 131 7.13 7.53 3.12
C PHE A 131 6.14 7.99 2.05
N ARG A 132 6.15 7.34 0.87
CA ARG A 132 5.22 7.69 -0.21
C ARG A 132 3.75 7.43 0.15
N LEU A 133 3.48 6.47 1.04
CA LEU A 133 2.12 6.18 1.51
C LEU A 133 1.57 7.28 2.44
N TYR A 134 2.44 7.98 3.15
CA TYR A 134 2.06 9.01 4.13
C TYR A 134 2.22 10.44 3.63
N ASP A 135 3.01 10.67 2.58
CA ASP A 135 3.06 11.94 1.83
C ASP A 135 1.81 12.05 0.92
N LEU A 136 0.66 12.29 1.56
CA LEU A 136 -0.67 12.33 0.96
C LEU A 136 -0.77 13.36 -0.16
N ARG A 137 -0.09 14.50 0.02
CA ARG A 137 -0.05 15.61 -0.93
C ARG A 137 1.07 15.49 -1.96
N HIS A 138 1.87 14.43 -1.89
CA HIS A 138 3.01 14.17 -2.78
C HIS A 138 3.98 15.35 -2.86
N THR A 139 4.20 16.04 -1.74
CA THR A 139 5.09 17.20 -1.66
C THR A 139 6.56 16.81 -1.60
N GLY A 140 6.85 15.52 -1.38
CA GLY A 140 8.16 15.01 -1.05
C GLY A 140 8.51 15.17 0.43
N TYR A 141 7.56 15.57 1.26
CA TYR A 141 7.66 15.74 2.71
C TYR A 141 6.39 15.20 3.36
N ILE A 142 6.52 14.57 4.54
CA ILE A 142 5.35 14.34 5.41
C ILE A 142 5.10 15.65 6.15
N GLU A 143 4.00 16.31 5.84
CA GLU A 143 3.61 17.57 6.47
C GLU A 143 3.05 17.34 7.88
N ARG A 144 2.94 18.42 8.67
CA ARG A 144 2.49 18.34 10.06
C ARG A 144 1.10 17.71 10.17
N GLU A 145 0.19 18.11 9.29
CA GLU A 145 -1.19 17.65 9.25
C GLU A 145 -1.26 16.17 8.92
N GLU A 146 -0.44 15.71 7.96
CA GLU A 146 -0.34 14.30 7.59
C GLU A 146 0.23 13.47 8.74
N LEU A 147 1.25 13.98 9.43
CA LEU A 147 1.79 13.37 10.63
C LEU A 147 0.76 13.31 11.78
N LYS A 148 -0.06 14.35 11.96
CA LYS A 148 -1.14 14.36 12.95
C LYS A 148 -2.17 13.27 12.65
N GLU A 149 -2.59 13.14 11.39
CA GLU A 149 -3.51 12.08 10.97
C GLU A 149 -2.93 10.68 11.22
N MET A 150 -1.64 10.47 10.94
CA MET A 150 -0.95 9.21 11.25
C MET A 150 -0.96 8.90 12.75
N VAL A 151 -0.61 9.87 13.59
CA VAL A 151 -0.58 9.68 15.06
C VAL A 151 -1.97 9.35 15.58
N LEU A 152 -3.01 10.05 15.10
CA LEU A 152 -4.39 9.78 15.47
C LEU A 152 -4.84 8.36 15.05
N ALA A 153 -4.45 7.92 13.84
CA ALA A 153 -4.76 6.57 13.37
C ALA A 153 -4.12 5.49 14.26
N LEU A 154 -2.83 5.64 14.62
CA LEU A 154 -2.12 4.69 15.48
C LEU A 154 -2.69 4.64 16.90
N LEU A 155 -3.06 5.79 17.46
CA LEU A 155 -3.69 5.87 18.78
C LEU A 155 -5.05 5.16 18.78
N HIS A 156 -5.85 5.38 17.73
CA HIS A 156 -7.13 4.71 17.55
C HIS A 156 -6.98 3.18 17.41
N GLU A 157 -6.02 2.68 16.62
CA GLU A 157 -5.75 1.24 16.50
C GLU A 157 -5.25 0.60 17.80
N SER A 158 -4.59 1.38 18.65
CA SER A 158 -4.07 0.93 19.94
C SER A 158 -5.06 1.08 21.10
N ASP A 159 -6.31 1.48 20.82
CA ASP A 159 -7.33 1.84 21.81
C ASP A 159 -6.86 2.92 22.83
N LEU A 160 -5.92 3.78 22.42
CA LEU A 160 -5.38 4.87 23.23
C LEU A 160 -6.13 6.17 22.91
N VAL A 161 -6.81 6.72 23.91
CA VAL A 161 -7.47 8.03 23.78
C VAL A 161 -6.66 9.06 24.55
N LEU A 162 -6.05 9.99 23.81
CA LEU A 162 -5.27 11.11 24.36
C LEU A 162 -6.02 12.42 24.09
N SER A 163 -5.78 13.44 24.93
CA SER A 163 -6.30 14.79 24.65
C SER A 163 -5.59 15.41 23.45
N ASP A 164 -6.25 16.32 22.75
CA ASP A 164 -5.69 17.00 21.58
C ASP A 164 -4.36 17.70 21.91
N ASP A 165 -4.25 18.32 23.09
CA ASP A 165 -3.00 18.93 23.58
C ASP A 165 -1.82 17.94 23.63
N VAL A 166 -2.09 16.68 24.02
CA VAL A 166 -1.06 15.64 24.09
C VAL A 166 -0.72 15.15 22.69
N VAL A 167 -1.71 15.03 21.80
CA VAL A 167 -1.49 14.67 20.39
C VAL A 167 -0.63 15.72 19.70
N GLU A 168 -0.96 17.01 19.86
CA GLU A 168 -0.17 18.13 19.33
C GLU A 168 1.28 18.09 19.85
N MET A 169 1.46 17.81 21.14
CA MET A 169 2.79 17.67 21.72
C MET A 169 3.57 16.50 21.12
N ILE A 170 2.92 15.38 20.80
CA ILE A 170 3.56 14.23 20.14
C ILE A 170 3.97 14.62 18.72
N VAL A 171 3.05 15.22 17.95
CA VAL A 171 3.28 15.68 16.58
C VAL A 171 4.43 16.70 16.53
N ASP A 172 4.55 17.60 17.50
CA ASP A 172 5.65 18.57 17.62
C ASP A 172 7.01 17.93 17.92
N LYS A 173 7.02 16.81 18.64
CA LYS A 173 8.25 16.16 19.10
C LYS A 173 8.81 15.18 18.07
N ILE A 174 7.96 14.49 17.32
CA ILE A 174 8.40 13.46 16.35
C ILE A 174 9.43 14.00 15.34
N PRO A 175 9.23 15.15 14.67
CA PRO A 175 10.21 15.67 13.71
C PRO A 175 11.58 15.94 14.36
N LYS A 176 11.58 16.52 15.56
CA LYS A 176 12.80 16.83 16.33
C LYS A 176 13.55 15.58 16.75
N VAL A 177 12.83 14.53 17.16
CA VAL A 177 13.43 13.22 17.49
C VAL A 177 14.03 12.58 16.24
N MET A 178 13.30 12.59 15.12
CA MET A 178 13.76 12.04 13.84
C MET A 178 15.03 12.75 13.35
N GLU A 179 15.07 14.08 13.37
CA GLU A 179 16.28 14.85 13.06
C GLU A 179 17.46 14.48 13.95
N GLY A 180 17.22 14.33 15.26
CA GLY A 180 18.24 13.94 16.23
C GLY A 180 18.82 12.55 15.96
N LEU A 181 17.98 11.60 15.52
CA LEU A 181 18.41 10.25 15.14
C LEU A 181 19.17 10.26 13.80
N ILE A 182 18.71 11.03 12.82
CA ILE A 182 19.37 11.17 11.51
C ILE A 182 20.78 11.74 11.68
N LYS A 183 20.93 12.86 12.43
CA LYS A 183 22.22 13.50 12.71
C LYS A 183 23.21 12.55 13.40
N LYS A 184 22.72 11.67 14.30
CA LYS A 184 23.55 10.66 14.98
C LYS A 184 23.95 9.49 14.09
N SER A 185 23.14 9.15 13.08
CA SER A 185 23.36 7.98 12.21
C SER A 185 24.29 8.25 11.02
N GLY A 186 24.57 9.52 10.70
CA GLY A 186 25.39 9.90 9.54
C GLY A 186 24.77 9.54 8.18
N ARG A 187 23.50 9.11 8.13
CA ARG A 187 22.79 8.74 6.91
C ARG A 187 21.85 9.88 6.50
N SER A 188 21.91 10.31 5.24
CA SER A 188 20.85 11.11 4.63
C SER A 188 19.70 10.18 4.27
N LEU A 189 18.80 9.89 5.21
CA LEU A 189 17.51 9.32 4.83
C LEU A 189 16.77 10.37 3.99
N CYS A 190 16.11 9.91 2.93
CA CYS A 190 15.26 10.63 2.00
C CYS A 190 14.68 11.91 2.62
N ARG A 191 14.87 13.05 1.95
CA ARG A 191 14.37 14.40 2.30
C ARG A 191 13.21 14.32 3.30
N GLY A 192 13.54 14.31 4.59
CA GLY A 192 12.60 13.97 5.66
C GLY A 192 11.68 15.13 5.96
N ILE A 193 10.51 14.80 6.55
CA ILE A 193 9.50 15.63 7.24
C ILE A 193 9.83 17.13 7.18
N HIS A 194 8.95 17.92 6.57
CA HIS A 194 9.21 19.32 6.24
C HIS A 194 9.86 20.06 7.43
N PRO A 195 11.04 20.69 7.26
CA PRO A 195 11.62 21.50 8.31
C PRO A 195 10.67 22.67 8.59
N LEU A 196 10.21 22.77 9.85
CA LEU A 196 9.38 23.89 10.32
C LEU A 196 10.09 25.24 10.10
#